data_AF-A0A973D6A2-F1
#
_entry.id   AF-A0A973D6A2-F1
#
_cell.length_a   1.000
_cell.length_b   1.000
_cell.length_c   1.000
_cell.angle_alpha   90.00
_cell.angle_beta   90.00
_cell.angle_gamma   90.00
#
_symmetry.space_group_name_H-M   'P 1'
#
loop_
_entity.id
_entity.type
_entity.pdbx_description
1 polymer ?
#
loop_
_entity_poly.entity_id
_entity_poly.type
_entity_poly.pdbx_seq_one_letter_code
_entity_poly.pdbx_strand_id
1 'polypeptide(L)'
;EYEQNTGRVVWEYDVPMFGHEAVGGHGPDSFGDKCFCALRLENGNTLIATGNGHSVLEVTPDKEIVWRLEQYELPEIRLAWVTTLEVLPNGNYVIGNCHAGPGQPLLIEVDPTTKEVVWTFDHYDLLGNSVPNSQLLDVTTIR
;
A
#
# COMPACT_ATOMS: atom_id res chain seq x y z
N GLU A 1 8.95 -13.65 2.17
CA GLU A 1 10.34 -13.31 2.56
C GLU A 1 11.25 -14.49 2.32
N TYR A 2 12.52 -14.20 2.02
CA TYR A 2 13.55 -15.20 1.80
C TYR A 2 14.80 -14.85 2.61
N GLU A 3 15.55 -15.88 2.99
CA GLU A 3 16.87 -15.71 3.57
C GLU A 3 17.85 -15.20 2.51
N GLN A 4 18.43 -14.01 2.72
CA GLN A 4 19.13 -13.19 1.71
C GLN A 4 20.23 -13.91 0.92
N ASN A 5 20.83 -14.96 1.47
CA ASN A 5 21.95 -15.68 0.84
C ASN A 5 21.56 -17.00 0.18
N THR A 6 20.45 -17.60 0.60
CA THR A 6 20.06 -18.95 0.15
C THR A 6 18.84 -18.91 -0.77
N GLY A 7 18.05 -17.82 -0.72
CA GLY A 7 16.77 -17.75 -1.40
C GLY A 7 15.71 -18.66 -0.80
N ARG A 8 16.02 -19.34 0.32
CA ARG A 8 15.06 -20.18 1.03
C ARG A 8 13.90 -19.32 1.52
N VAL A 9 12.68 -19.70 1.17
CA VAL A 9 11.47 -19.06 1.70
C VAL A 9 11.43 -19.28 3.21
N VAL A 10 11.34 -18.18 3.96
CA VAL A 10 11.25 -18.21 5.43
C VAL A 10 9.87 -17.80 5.94
N TRP A 11 9.11 -17.10 5.10
CA TRP A 11 7.76 -16.67 5.39
C TRP A 11 7.03 -16.37 4.08
N GLU A 12 5.76 -16.74 4.01
CA GLU A 12 4.88 -16.49 2.87
C GLU A 12 3.48 -16.14 3.38
N TYR A 13 2.77 -15.35 2.60
CA TYR A 13 1.42 -14.93 2.90
C TYR A 13 0.63 -14.79 1.61
N ASP A 14 -0.51 -15.48 1.56
CA ASP A 14 -1.45 -15.40 0.45
C ASP A 14 -2.35 -14.19 0.70
N VAL A 15 -2.26 -13.18 -0.17
CA VAL A 15 -3.10 -11.99 -0.07
C VAL A 15 -4.56 -12.43 -0.25
N PRO A 16 -5.43 -12.22 0.76
CA PRO A 16 -6.79 -12.72 0.72
C PRO A 16 -7.63 -11.96 -0.31
N MET A 17 -8.49 -12.68 -1.01
CA MET A 17 -9.45 -12.10 -1.96
C MET A 17 -10.70 -11.51 -1.27
N PHE A 18 -10.82 -11.68 0.05
CA PHE A 18 -11.97 -11.20 0.86
C PHE A 18 -13.36 -11.58 0.29
N GLY A 19 -13.46 -12.72 -0.40
CA GLY A 19 -14.70 -13.20 -1.02
C GLY A 19 -15.03 -12.57 -2.39
N HIS A 20 -14.15 -11.73 -2.94
CA HIS A 20 -14.27 -11.20 -4.29
C HIS A 20 -13.77 -12.19 -5.33
N GLU A 21 -14.37 -12.16 -6.52
CA GLU A 21 -13.85 -12.85 -7.70
C GLU A 21 -12.75 -12.03 -8.37
N ALA A 22 -11.82 -12.70 -9.04
CA ALA A 22 -10.78 -12.02 -9.79
C ALA A 22 -11.38 -11.32 -11.03
N VAL A 23 -11.15 -10.01 -11.13
CA VAL A 23 -11.55 -9.19 -12.28
C VAL A 23 -10.29 -8.61 -12.91
N GLY A 24 -10.11 -8.85 -14.21
CA GLY A 24 -8.92 -8.43 -14.94
C GLY A 24 -8.73 -6.91 -14.97
N GLY A 25 -7.48 -6.48 -14.89
CA GLY A 25 -7.10 -5.07 -14.89
C GLY A 25 -6.46 -4.64 -13.57
N HIS A 26 -6.16 -3.35 -13.50
CA HIS A 26 -5.50 -2.71 -12.36
C HIS A 26 -6.18 -1.40 -11.95
N GLY A 27 -7.32 -1.07 -12.58
CA GLY A 27 -8.13 0.09 -12.24
C GLY A 27 -9.03 -0.18 -11.03
N PRO A 28 -9.82 0.82 -10.63
CA PRO A 28 -10.67 0.75 -9.43
C PRO A 28 -11.82 -0.26 -9.52
N ASP A 29 -12.16 -0.72 -10.72
CA ASP A 29 -13.23 -1.72 -10.96
C ASP A 29 -12.66 -3.14 -11.21
N SER A 30 -11.33 -3.32 -11.11
CA SER A 30 -10.69 -4.63 -11.15
C SER A 30 -10.61 -5.22 -9.74
N PHE A 31 -10.20 -6.48 -9.58
CA PHE A 31 -9.90 -7.01 -8.25
C PHE A 31 -8.96 -8.21 -8.36
N GLY A 32 -7.99 -8.30 -7.45
CA GLY A 32 -7.08 -9.43 -7.39
C GLY A 32 -6.13 -9.40 -6.20
N ASP A 33 -5.19 -10.33 -6.23
CA ASP A 33 -4.15 -10.57 -5.24
C ASP A 33 -2.76 -10.19 -5.77
N LYS A 34 -2.69 -9.19 -6.67
CA LYS A 34 -1.45 -8.80 -7.37
C LYS A 34 -0.56 -7.91 -6.50
N CYS A 35 -0.12 -8.46 -5.38
CA CYS A 35 0.79 -7.84 -4.41
C CYS A 35 1.93 -7.08 -5.10
N PHE A 36 2.15 -5.83 -4.67
CA PHE A 36 3.15 -4.96 -5.26
C PHE A 36 4.34 -4.71 -4.33
N CYS A 37 4.07 -4.47 -3.05
CA CYS A 37 5.09 -4.11 -2.06
C CYS A 37 4.81 -4.82 -0.74
N ALA A 38 5.87 -5.19 -0.02
CA ALA A 38 5.80 -5.60 1.36
C ALA A 38 7.00 -5.02 2.13
N LEU A 39 6.74 -4.52 3.33
CA LEU A 39 7.73 -3.93 4.23
C LEU A 39 7.63 -4.57 5.62
N ARG A 40 8.76 -4.98 6.18
CA ARG A 40 8.81 -5.42 7.59
C ARG A 40 8.90 -4.18 8.48
N LEU A 41 7.96 -4.06 9.40
CA LEU A 41 7.92 -3.01 10.42
C LEU A 41 8.85 -3.37 11.59
N GLU A 42 9.25 -2.37 12.38
CA GLU A 42 10.14 -2.56 13.55
C GLU A 42 9.54 -3.48 14.61
N ASN A 43 8.21 -3.49 14.75
CA ASN A 43 7.48 -4.37 15.66
C ASN A 43 7.45 -5.84 15.20
N GLY A 44 8.01 -6.14 14.02
CA GLY A 44 8.02 -7.47 13.44
C GLY A 44 6.77 -7.82 12.65
N ASN A 45 5.79 -6.93 12.47
CA ASN A 45 4.68 -7.15 11.53
C ASN A 45 5.10 -6.77 10.10
N THR A 46 4.35 -7.24 9.10
CA THR A 46 4.58 -6.93 7.69
C THR A 46 3.45 -6.05 7.16
N LEU A 47 3.80 -4.87 6.66
CA LEU A 47 2.90 -4.02 5.89
C LEU A 47 2.90 -4.48 4.43
N ILE A 48 1.74 -4.65 3.81
CA ILE A 48 1.59 -5.24 2.47
C ILE A 48 0.67 -4.36 1.62
N ALA A 49 1.15 -3.94 0.46
CA ALA A 49 0.33 -3.32 -0.58
C ALA A 49 -0.23 -4.44 -1.47
N THR A 50 -1.55 -4.64 -1.40
CA THR A 50 -2.22 -5.77 -2.06
C THR A 50 -2.37 -5.60 -3.56
N GLY A 51 -1.85 -4.50 -4.12
CA GLY A 51 -1.92 -4.25 -5.53
C GLY A 51 -3.34 -3.90 -5.96
N ASN A 52 -3.88 -4.67 -6.91
CA ASN A 52 -5.28 -4.56 -7.31
C ASN A 52 -6.26 -5.22 -6.32
N GLY A 53 -5.81 -5.56 -5.12
CA GLY A 53 -6.68 -5.85 -3.96
C GLY A 53 -7.13 -4.59 -3.20
N HIS A 54 -6.73 -3.41 -3.69
CA HIS A 54 -7.21 -2.10 -3.25
C HIS A 54 -7.03 -1.81 -1.76
N SER A 55 -5.98 -2.37 -1.16
CA SER A 55 -5.77 -2.30 0.27
C SER A 55 -4.30 -2.29 0.70
N VAL A 56 -4.09 -1.79 1.92
CA VAL A 56 -2.86 -2.00 2.69
C VAL A 56 -3.21 -2.89 3.88
N LEU A 57 -2.41 -3.92 4.14
CA LEU A 57 -2.60 -4.82 5.28
C LEU A 57 -1.38 -4.75 6.20
N GLU A 58 -1.59 -4.76 7.51
CA GLU A 58 -0.54 -5.09 8.49
C GLU A 58 -0.81 -6.50 9.01
N VAL A 59 0.18 -7.39 8.83
CA VAL A 59 0.06 -8.82 9.11
C VAL A 59 1.13 -9.26 10.11
N THR A 60 0.75 -10.01 11.13
CA THR A 60 1.69 -10.56 12.11
C THR A 60 2.56 -11.68 11.51
N PRO A 61 3.69 -12.06 12.15
CA PRO A 61 4.44 -13.26 11.76
C PRO A 61 3.58 -14.54 11.71
N ASP A 62 2.57 -14.62 12.57
CA ASP A 62 1.61 -15.73 12.65
C ASP A 62 0.49 -15.65 11.58
N LYS A 63 0.61 -14.71 10.63
CA LYS A 63 -0.30 -14.52 9.48
C LYS A 63 -1.68 -13.96 9.83
N GLU A 64 -1.80 -13.29 10.97
CA GLU A 64 -3.04 -12.61 11.38
C GLU A 64 -3.05 -11.16 10.88
N ILE A 65 -4.18 -10.71 10.30
CA ILE A 65 -4.36 -9.31 9.91
C ILE A 65 -4.73 -8.51 11.16
N VAL A 66 -3.88 -7.56 11.55
CA VAL A 66 -4.08 -6.72 12.76
C VAL A 66 -4.45 -5.28 12.43
N TRP A 67 -4.20 -4.84 11.20
CA TRP A 67 -4.66 -3.57 10.67
C TRP A 67 -4.91 -3.69 9.16
N ARG A 68 -5.83 -2.90 8.63
CA ARG A 68 -6.12 -2.84 7.18
C ARG A 68 -6.61 -1.46 6.79
N LEU A 69 -6.33 -1.03 5.57
CA LEU A 69 -6.95 0.12 4.90
C LEU A 69 -7.60 -0.35 3.60
N GLU A 70 -8.89 -0.06 3.41
CA GLU A 70 -9.69 -0.56 2.27
C GLU A 70 -10.07 0.53 1.25
N GLN A 71 -10.55 0.11 0.08
CA GLN A 71 -10.72 0.91 -1.13
C GLN A 71 -11.42 2.27 -0.95
N TYR A 72 -12.44 2.33 -0.09
CA TYR A 72 -13.31 3.49 0.11
C TYR A 72 -13.26 4.03 1.54
N GLU A 73 -12.23 3.65 2.32
CA GLU A 73 -12.17 3.99 3.73
C GLU A 73 -11.71 5.44 3.98
N LEU A 74 -10.92 5.99 3.06
CA LEU A 74 -10.47 7.38 3.13
C LEU A 74 -11.52 8.31 2.50
N PRO A 75 -11.89 9.43 3.16
CA PRO A 75 -12.81 10.40 2.56
C PRO A 75 -12.32 10.90 1.21
N GLU A 76 -13.20 10.85 0.20
CA GLU A 76 -12.97 11.36 -1.17
C GLU A 76 -11.82 10.68 -1.95
N ILE A 77 -11.14 9.71 -1.35
CA ILE A 77 -10.03 8.96 -1.95
C ILE A 77 -10.47 7.52 -2.18
N ARG A 78 -10.35 7.08 -3.42
CA ARG A 78 -10.56 5.70 -3.86
C ARG A 78 -9.23 5.07 -4.20
N LEU A 79 -8.89 3.99 -3.51
CA LEU A 79 -7.72 3.20 -3.86
C LEU A 79 -7.97 2.37 -5.12
N ALA A 80 -6.94 2.18 -5.94
CA ALA A 80 -6.95 1.23 -7.05
C ALA A 80 -5.73 0.32 -6.94
N TRP A 81 -4.72 0.48 -7.77
CA TRP A 81 -3.50 -0.30 -7.65
C TRP A 81 -2.63 0.27 -6.53
N VAL A 82 -2.73 -0.31 -5.33
CA VAL A 82 -1.91 0.09 -4.18
C VAL A 82 -0.49 -0.42 -4.38
N THR A 83 0.49 0.48 -4.46
CA THR A 83 1.86 0.15 -4.87
C THR A 83 2.91 0.39 -3.79
N THR A 84 3.79 1.38 -3.96
CA THR A 84 4.87 1.64 -2.99
C THR A 84 4.30 1.94 -1.62
N LEU A 85 4.96 1.39 -0.61
CA LEU A 85 4.79 1.77 0.79
C LEU A 85 6.08 2.43 1.27
N GLU A 86 5.97 3.42 2.13
CA GLU A 86 7.07 3.97 2.90
C GLU A 86 6.56 4.28 4.31
N VAL A 87 7.35 3.93 5.34
CA VAL A 87 7.05 4.27 6.73
C VAL A 87 7.95 5.43 7.12
N LEU A 88 7.34 6.58 7.42
CA LEU A 88 8.04 7.80 7.76
C LEU A 88 8.50 7.79 9.23
N PRO A 89 9.51 8.61 9.61
CA PRO A 89 10.00 8.67 10.98
C PRO A 89 8.96 9.04 12.05
N ASN A 90 7.88 9.73 11.67
CA ASN A 90 6.75 10.05 12.56
C ASN A 90 5.77 8.88 12.73
N GLY A 91 5.99 7.74 12.06
CA GLY A 91 5.11 6.58 12.07
C GLY A 91 4.02 6.59 10.99
N ASN A 92 3.91 7.66 10.20
CA ASN A 92 2.93 7.72 9.12
C ASN A 92 3.31 6.80 7.96
N TYR A 93 2.31 6.40 7.19
CA TYR A 93 2.50 5.58 5.99
C TYR A 93 2.27 6.44 4.75
N VAL A 94 3.23 6.42 3.82
CA VAL A 94 3.04 6.92 2.46
C VAL A 94 2.66 5.74 1.56
N ILE A 95 1.59 5.91 0.80
CA ILE A 95 0.96 4.88 -0.02
C ILE A 95 0.88 5.38 -1.47
N GLY A 96 1.41 4.60 -2.40
CA GLY A 96 1.21 4.80 -3.83
C GLY A 96 -0.17 4.32 -4.29
N ASN A 97 -0.90 5.15 -5.03
CA ASN A 97 -2.26 4.87 -5.52
C ASN A 97 -2.32 4.93 -7.05
N CYS A 98 -1.66 3.96 -7.70
CA CYS A 98 -1.55 3.88 -9.14
C CYS A 98 -2.90 3.50 -9.77
N HIS A 99 -3.18 3.98 -10.97
CA HIS A 99 -4.39 3.67 -11.75
C HIS A 99 -5.75 4.07 -11.14
N ALA A 100 -5.78 4.87 -10.07
CA ALA A 100 -7.02 5.33 -9.45
C ALA A 100 -7.86 6.28 -10.34
N GLY A 101 -7.22 6.90 -11.33
CA GLY A 101 -7.86 7.76 -12.32
C GLY A 101 -7.77 9.25 -11.98
N PRO A 102 -8.32 10.12 -12.85
CA PRO A 102 -8.30 11.57 -12.65
C PRO A 102 -8.97 12.00 -11.34
N GLY A 103 -8.41 13.01 -10.68
CA GLY A 103 -8.92 13.54 -9.40
C GLY A 103 -8.68 12.62 -8.21
N GLN A 104 -7.77 11.65 -8.34
CA GLN A 104 -7.32 10.78 -7.25
C GLN A 104 -5.83 11.01 -7.02
N PRO A 105 -5.38 11.15 -5.76
CA PRO A 105 -3.99 11.43 -5.47
C PRO A 105 -3.11 10.24 -5.87
N LEU A 106 -1.91 10.55 -6.38
CA LEU A 106 -0.90 9.56 -6.76
C LEU A 106 -0.19 8.99 -5.53
N LEU A 107 0.06 9.84 -4.52
CA LEU A 107 0.58 9.45 -3.21
C LEU A 107 -0.34 9.98 -2.11
N ILE A 108 -0.47 9.19 -1.04
CA ILE A 108 -1.29 9.50 0.13
C ILE A 108 -0.43 9.27 1.36
N GLU A 109 -0.28 10.26 2.22
CA GLU A 109 0.27 10.07 3.57
C GLU A 109 -0.88 9.94 4.58
N VAL A 110 -0.87 8.86 5.36
CA VAL A 110 -1.87 8.59 6.39
C VAL A 110 -1.22 8.38 7.76
N ASP A 111 -1.87 8.86 8.81
CA ASP A 111 -1.63 8.39 10.17
C ASP A 111 -2.30 7.01 10.33
N PRO A 112 -1.56 5.90 10.56
CA PRO A 112 -2.18 4.58 10.64
C PRO A 112 -3.06 4.37 11.89
N THR A 113 -2.91 5.20 12.93
CA THR A 113 -3.71 5.12 14.16
C THR A 113 -5.12 5.66 13.94
N THR A 114 -5.22 6.80 13.26
CA THR A 114 -6.48 7.52 13.05
C THR A 114 -7.07 7.32 11.66
N LYS A 115 -6.25 6.88 10.70
CA LYS A 115 -6.50 6.88 9.24
C LYS A 115 -6.78 8.27 8.67
N GLU A 116 -6.35 9.31 9.37
CA GLU A 116 -6.39 10.67 8.85
C GLU A 116 -5.38 10.82 7.69
N VAL A 117 -5.84 11.44 6.60
CA VAL A 117 -4.99 11.82 5.47
C VAL A 117 -4.35 13.16 5.81
N VAL A 118 -3.04 13.18 6.00
CA VAL A 118 -2.30 14.39 6.40
C VAL A 118 -1.65 15.09 5.21
N TRP A 119 -1.43 14.37 4.12
CA TRP A 119 -0.87 14.92 2.90
C TRP A 119 -1.24 14.08 1.68
N THR A 120 -1.33 14.74 0.53
CA THR A 120 -1.50 14.10 -0.77
C THR A 120 -0.58 14.73 -1.81
N PHE A 121 -0.18 13.91 -2.78
CA PHE A 121 0.48 14.37 -4.00
C PHE A 121 -0.41 14.03 -5.18
N ASP A 122 -1.03 15.04 -5.76
CA ASP A 122 -1.77 14.92 -7.01
C ASP A 122 -1.11 15.76 -8.09
N HIS A 123 -0.51 15.06 -9.05
CA HIS A 123 0.05 15.65 -10.27
C HIS A 123 -0.35 14.81 -11.48
N TYR A 124 -1.61 14.36 -11.51
CA TYR A 124 -2.15 13.54 -12.59
C TYR A 124 -1.91 14.15 -13.98
N ASP A 125 -2.14 15.45 -14.14
CA ASP A 125 -1.97 16.14 -15.44
C ASP A 125 -0.52 16.09 -15.96
N LEU A 126 0.47 15.98 -15.06
CA LEU A 126 1.89 15.94 -15.41
C LEU A 126 2.41 14.51 -15.56
N LEU A 127 2.05 13.62 -14.62
CA LEU A 127 2.63 12.29 -14.49
C LEU A 127 1.74 11.18 -15.06
N GLY A 128 0.48 11.50 -15.35
CA GLY A 128 -0.53 10.55 -15.77
C GLY A 128 -0.92 9.57 -14.68
N ASN A 129 -1.46 8.43 -15.10
CA ASN A 129 -2.08 7.44 -14.22
C ASN A 129 -1.17 6.25 -13.86
N SER A 130 0.09 6.28 -14.30
CA SER A 130 1.02 5.14 -14.24
C SER A 130 2.25 5.48 -13.40
N VAL A 131 2.03 5.80 -12.13
CA VAL A 131 3.08 6.13 -11.16
C VAL A 131 3.15 5.02 -10.09
N PRO A 132 3.67 3.82 -10.44
CA PRO A 132 3.66 2.68 -9.52
C PRO A 132 4.77 2.75 -8.48
N ASN A 133 5.87 3.46 -8.76
CA ASN A 133 6.99 3.56 -7.83
C ASN A 133 7.24 5.01 -7.46
N SER A 134 7.47 5.25 -6.17
CA SER A 134 7.90 6.52 -5.62
C SER A 134 8.95 6.28 -4.53
N GLN A 135 9.68 7.34 -4.17
CA GLN A 135 10.55 7.34 -2.99
C GLN A 135 10.63 8.78 -2.51
N LEU A 136 10.33 9.03 -1.24
CA LEU A 136 10.56 10.34 -0.67
C LEU A 136 12.06 10.45 -0.34
N LEU A 137 12.67 11.56 -0.72
CA LEU A 137 14.06 11.87 -0.43
C LEU A 137 14.12 12.94 0.65
N ASP A 138 15.26 13.01 1.35
CA ASP A 138 15.51 14.00 2.40
C ASP A 138 14.44 14.00 3.52
N VAL A 139 13.85 12.83 3.79
CA VAL A 139 12.93 12.62 4.92
C VAL A 139 13.75 12.74 6.21
N THR A 140 13.84 13.95 6.74
CA THR A 140 14.52 14.22 8.00
C THR A 140 13.78 13.54 9.15
N THR A 141 14.49 12.66 9.85
CA THR A 141 14.12 12.25 11.21
C THR A 141 14.07 13.53 12.05
N ILE A 142 12.91 13.87 12.60
CA ILE A 142 12.88 14.78 13.76
C ILE A 142 13.65 14.01 14.84
N ARG A 143 14.91 14.41 15.06
CA ARG A 143 15.73 13.90 16.17
C ARG A 143 15.32 14.57 17.46
#